data_AF-A0A658ZMX3-F1
#
_entry.id   AF-A0A658ZMX3-F1
#
_cell.length_a   1.000
_cell.length_b   1.000
_cell.length_c   1.000
_cell.angle_alpha   90.00
_cell.angle_beta   90.00
_cell.angle_gamma   90.00
#
_symmetry.space_group_name_H-M   'P 1'
#
loop_
_entity.id
_entity.type
_entity.pdbx_description
1 polymer ?
#
loop_
_entity_poly.entity_id
_entity_poly.type
_entity_poly.pdbx_seq_one_letter_code
_entity_poly.pdbx_strand_id
1 'polypeptide(L)'
;MQGVHYTDPNTYGSARATLSAFNKTKPMLICLTLDGQTTRLTDMTNNVSASLTLAAGRERAPTTIRIGKGGVTYWGSTSATSRIGAYMVFDRVLSDAEKGSVRDYLLRCIQAKYPSLIF
;
A
#
# COMPACT_ATOMS: atom_id res chain seq x y z
N MET A 1 4.16 -5.38 -1.46
CA MET A 1 5.50 -5.95 -1.78
C MET A 1 6.51 -4.85 -1.53
N GLN A 2 7.64 -5.16 -0.91
CA GLN A 2 8.75 -4.22 -0.69
C GLN A 2 9.98 -4.73 -1.43
N GLY A 3 10.66 -3.85 -2.17
CA GLY A 3 11.97 -4.13 -2.75
C GLY A 3 13.04 -4.16 -1.64
N VAL A 4 13.94 -5.14 -1.72
CA VAL A 4 15.00 -5.36 -0.73
C VAL A 4 16.35 -5.31 -1.44
N HIS A 5 17.30 -4.64 -0.83
CA HIS A 5 18.72 -4.70 -1.17
C HIS A 5 19.44 -5.43 -0.04
N TYR A 6 20.08 -6.55 -0.35
CA TYR A 6 20.92 -7.31 0.58
C TYR A 6 22.31 -6.67 0.52
N THR A 7 22.77 -6.06 1.62
CA THR A 7 24.04 -5.30 1.63
C THR A 7 25.25 -6.23 1.42
N ASP A 8 25.13 -7.48 1.85
CA ASP A 8 26.03 -8.58 1.57
C ASP A 8 25.14 -9.79 1.23
N PRO A 9 25.07 -10.25 -0.04
CA PRO A 9 26.08 -10.15 -1.10
C PRO A 9 25.83 -9.07 -2.18
N ASN A 10 25.31 -7.88 -1.83
CA ASN A 10 24.97 -6.81 -2.78
C ASN A 10 23.98 -7.25 -3.89
N THR A 11 22.88 -7.88 -3.49
CA THR A 11 21.85 -8.37 -4.43
C THR A 11 20.49 -7.74 -4.16
N TYR A 12 19.59 -7.83 -5.13
CA TYR A 12 18.23 -7.29 -5.02
C TYR A 12 17.19 -8.39 -4.96
N GLY A 13 16.12 -8.16 -4.20
CA GLY A 13 15.01 -9.07 -4.07
C GLY A 13 13.70 -8.39 -3.71
N SER A 14 12.72 -9.21 -3.34
CA SER A 14 11.40 -8.74 -2.91
C SER A 14 10.99 -9.45 -1.63
N ALA A 15 10.39 -8.70 -0.71
CA ALA A 15 9.73 -9.23 0.47
C ALA A 15 8.23 -8.95 0.43
N ARG A 16 7.45 -9.85 1.04
CA ARG A 16 5.99 -9.90 0.92
C ARG A 16 5.37 -10.15 2.28
N ALA A 17 4.25 -9.47 2.53
CA ALA A 17 3.34 -9.80 3.60
C ALA A 17 2.10 -10.45 3.00
N THR A 18 1.57 -11.47 3.66
CA THR A 18 0.29 -12.09 3.31
C THR A 18 -0.85 -11.19 3.78
N LEU A 19 -1.80 -10.89 2.90
CA LEU A 19 -2.95 -10.03 3.19
C LEU A 19 -4.22 -10.87 3.37
N SER A 20 -4.18 -11.93 4.17
CA SER A 20 -5.30 -12.86 4.35
C SER A 20 -6.52 -12.19 4.97
N ALA A 21 -6.32 -11.29 5.93
CA ALA A 21 -7.39 -10.56 6.62
C ALA A 21 -8.02 -9.42 5.79
N PHE A 22 -7.45 -9.07 4.63
CA PHE A 22 -7.98 -7.99 3.78
C PHE A 22 -9.13 -8.51 2.92
N ASN A 23 -10.30 -7.87 3.03
CA ASN A 23 -11.48 -8.21 2.25
C ASN A 23 -11.43 -7.62 0.83
N LYS A 24 -11.07 -8.45 -0.15
CA LYS A 24 -10.85 -8.05 -1.54
C LYS A 24 -12.13 -7.98 -2.37
N THR A 25 -13.30 -8.27 -1.78
CA THR A 25 -14.60 -8.23 -2.48
C THR A 25 -15.28 -6.87 -2.42
N LYS A 26 -14.77 -5.94 -1.59
CA LYS A 26 -15.29 -4.59 -1.41
C LYS A 26 -14.23 -3.53 -1.71
N PRO A 27 -14.64 -2.28 -2.01
CA PRO A 27 -13.72 -1.15 -2.02
C PRO A 27 -13.00 -1.02 -0.68
N MET A 28 -11.69 -0.79 -0.71
CA MET A 28 -10.88 -0.57 0.49
C MET A 28 -10.13 0.75 0.36
N LEU A 29 -10.05 1.52 1.45
CA LEU A 29 -9.10 2.61 1.54
C LEU A 29 -7.79 2.10 2.13
N ILE A 30 -6.76 2.04 1.30
CA ILE A 30 -5.47 1.48 1.67
C ILE A 30 -4.46 2.59 1.94
N CYS A 31 -3.84 2.56 3.12
CA CYS A 31 -2.68 3.39 3.47
C CYS A 31 -1.42 2.53 3.45
N LEU A 32 -0.45 2.91 2.61
CA LEU A 32 0.90 2.35 2.62
C LEU A 32 1.82 3.33 3.34
N THR A 33 2.35 2.93 4.49
CA THR A 33 3.36 3.68 5.24
C THR A 33 4.72 3.04 5.07
N LEU A 34 5.71 3.84 4.68
CA LEU A 34 7.11 3.46 4.62
C LEU A 34 7.84 4.22 5.72
N ASP A 35 8.20 3.52 6.79
CA ASP A 35 8.88 4.10 7.95
C ASP A 35 10.22 3.39 8.15
N GLY A 36 11.28 4.00 7.63
CA GLY A 36 12.60 3.39 7.54
C GLY A 36 12.55 1.99 6.90
N GLN A 37 12.95 0.98 7.67
CA GLN A 37 12.94 -0.43 7.26
C GLN A 37 11.57 -1.10 7.28
N THR A 38 10.58 -0.49 7.94
CA THR A 38 9.24 -1.05 8.06
C THR A 38 8.35 -0.57 6.92
N THR A 39 7.65 -1.50 6.29
CA THR A 39 6.53 -1.23 5.39
C THR A 39 5.26 -1.71 6.06
N ARG A 40 4.28 -0.82 6.22
CA ARG A 40 2.96 -1.15 6.78
C ARG A 40 1.88 -0.83 5.75
N LEU A 41 1.00 -1.79 5.52
CA LEU A 41 -0.22 -1.62 4.75
C LEU A 41 -1.40 -1.68 5.72
N THR A 42 -2.20 -0.64 5.75
CA THR A 42 -3.41 -0.56 6.56
C THR A 42 -4.61 -0.42 5.66
N ASP A 43 -5.58 -1.32 5.80
CA ASP A 43 -6.96 -1.10 5.37
C ASP A 43 -7.64 -0.21 6.40
N MET A 44 -7.80 1.06 6.04
CA MET A 44 -8.40 2.09 6.88
C MET A 44 -9.92 1.98 6.97
N THR A 45 -10.54 1.18 6.09
CA THR A 45 -11.96 0.89 6.12
C THR A 45 -12.28 -0.14 7.20
N ASN A 46 -11.51 -1.23 7.25
CA ASN A 46 -11.76 -2.35 8.15
C ASN A 46 -10.84 -2.36 9.39
N ASN A 47 -9.95 -1.36 9.51
CA ASN A 47 -8.94 -1.25 10.57
C ASN A 47 -8.05 -2.50 10.69
N VAL A 48 -7.70 -3.10 9.55
CA VAL A 48 -6.80 -4.26 9.47
C VAL A 48 -5.45 -3.78 8.95
N SER A 49 -4.36 -4.33 9.48
CA SER A 49 -3.03 -4.00 8.97
C SER A 49 -2.16 -5.24 8.79
N ALA A 50 -1.23 -5.13 7.84
CA ALA A 50 -0.13 -6.05 7.66
C ALA A 50 1.16 -5.24 7.59
N SER A 51 2.22 -5.73 8.23
CA SER A 51 3.52 -5.06 8.18
C SER A 51 4.64 -6.05 7.93
N LEU A 52 5.73 -5.50 7.40
CA LEU A 52 6.96 -6.19 7.14
C LEU A 52 8.09 -5.27 7.56
N THR A 53 8.96 -5.75 8.44
CA THR A 53 10.20 -5.07 8.83
C THR A 53 11.37 -5.84 8.22
N LEU A 54 12.32 -5.12 7.61
CA LEU A 54 13.52 -5.76 7.08
C LEU A 54 14.39 -6.28 8.24
N ALA A 55 15.02 -7.43 8.03
CA ALA A 55 16.02 -7.96 8.94
C ALA A 55 17.33 -7.17 8.83
N ALA A 56 18.23 -7.34 9.81
CA ALA A 56 19.57 -6.76 9.74
C ALA A 56 20.31 -7.15 8.43
N GLY A 57 21.15 -6.24 7.92
CA GLY A 57 21.86 -6.41 6.64
C GLY A 57 20.97 -6.27 5.40
N ARG A 58 19.76 -5.71 5.55
CA ARG A 58 18.84 -5.45 4.45
C ARG A 58 18.40 -4.00 4.46
N GLU A 59 18.40 -3.42 3.27
CA GLU A 59 17.96 -2.06 3.03
C GLU A 59 16.78 -2.04 2.05
N ARG A 60 16.06 -0.92 2.04
CA ARG A 60 15.00 -0.70 1.08
C ARG A 60 15.63 -0.41 -0.27
N ALA A 61 15.33 -1.24 -1.27
CA ALA A 61 15.78 -0.97 -2.62
C ALA A 61 15.12 0.31 -3.17
N PRO A 62 15.86 1.21 -3.84
CA PRO A 62 15.29 2.35 -4.54
C PRO A 62 14.23 1.88 -5.55
N THR A 63 13.08 2.54 -5.60
CA THR A 63 12.03 2.14 -6.54
C THR A 63 11.18 3.32 -7.00
N THR A 64 10.80 3.31 -8.28
CA THR A 64 9.79 4.22 -8.80
C THR A 64 8.41 3.77 -8.33
N ILE A 65 7.61 4.69 -7.78
CA ILE A 65 6.21 4.42 -7.47
C ILE A 65 5.48 4.21 -8.80
N ARG A 66 4.84 3.05 -8.94
CA ARG A 66 3.98 2.75 -10.09
C ARG A 66 2.57 2.46 -9.58
N ILE A 67 1.59 3.16 -10.13
CA ILE A 67 0.17 3.02 -9.80
C ILE A 67 -0.52 2.29 -10.95
N GLY A 68 -1.37 1.30 -10.64
CA GLY A 68 -2.13 0.54 -11.65
C GLY A 68 -1.30 -0.37 -12.57
N LYS A 69 0.03 -0.38 -12.44
CA LYS A 69 0.96 -1.24 -13.21
C LYS A 69 2.15 -1.59 -12.33
N GLY A 70 2.25 -2.83 -11.86
CA GLY A 70 3.50 -3.30 -11.25
C GLY A 70 4.31 -4.17 -12.21
N GLY A 71 5.35 -4.84 -11.70
CA GLY A 71 6.13 -5.78 -12.51
C GLY A 71 5.22 -6.83 -13.14
N VAL A 72 5.48 -7.18 -14.40
CA VAL A 72 4.61 -8.05 -15.24
C VAL A 72 4.23 -9.34 -14.52
N THR A 73 5.16 -9.92 -13.76
CA THR A 73 4.96 -11.17 -12.98
C THR A 73 3.95 -11.03 -11.83
N TYR A 74 3.61 -9.82 -11.37
CA TYR A 74 2.88 -9.63 -10.11
C TYR A 74 1.66 -8.70 -10.20
N TRP A 75 1.74 -7.64 -10.99
CA TRP A 75 0.72 -6.57 -11.03
C TRP A 75 0.60 -5.90 -12.40
N GLY A 76 1.53 -6.18 -13.33
CA GLY A 76 1.41 -5.83 -14.75
C GLY A 76 0.82 -6.96 -15.59
N SER A 77 0.27 -8.00 -14.94
CA SER A 77 -0.44 -9.07 -15.63
C SER A 77 -1.68 -8.49 -16.30
N THR A 78 -1.92 -8.86 -17.56
CA THR A 78 -3.16 -8.55 -18.28
C THR A 78 -4.41 -9.07 -17.55
N SER A 79 -4.25 -9.99 -16.58
CA SER A 79 -5.33 -10.50 -15.73
C SER A 79 -5.64 -9.66 -14.48
N ALA A 80 -4.87 -8.63 -14.17
CA ALA A 80 -5.16 -7.77 -13.02
C ALA A 80 -6.40 -6.89 -13.31
N THR A 81 -7.50 -7.13 -12.60
CA THR A 81 -8.78 -6.40 -12.76
C THR A 81 -9.02 -5.33 -11.70
N SER A 82 -8.09 -5.15 -10.77
CA SER A 82 -8.21 -4.17 -9.69
C SER A 82 -8.33 -2.75 -10.24
N ARG A 83 -9.25 -1.96 -9.70
CA ARG A 83 -9.47 -0.56 -10.08
C ARG A 83 -9.05 0.35 -8.93
N ILE A 84 -8.37 1.45 -9.24
CA ILE A 84 -7.95 2.47 -8.27
C ILE A 84 -8.80 3.72 -8.50
N GLY A 85 -9.57 4.11 -7.49
CA GLY A 85 -10.45 5.29 -7.57
C GLY A 85 -9.73 6.62 -7.26
N ALA A 86 -8.77 6.60 -6.34
CA ALA A 86 -7.98 7.75 -5.94
C ALA A 86 -6.65 7.30 -5.32
N TYR A 87 -5.62 8.14 -5.40
CA TYR A 87 -4.37 7.96 -4.66
C TYR A 87 -3.76 9.31 -4.29
N MET A 88 -3.03 9.33 -3.18
CA MET A 88 -2.25 10.46 -2.70
C MET A 88 -0.89 9.95 -2.24
N VAL A 89 0.16 10.76 -2.42
CA VAL A 89 1.53 10.44 -2.02
C VAL A 89 2.04 11.60 -1.17
N PHE A 90 2.69 11.25 -0.06
CA PHE A 90 3.30 12.21 0.86
C PHE A 90 4.79 11.90 0.94
N ASP A 91 5.61 12.94 1.06
CA ASP A 91 7.07 12.87 1.22
C ASP A 91 7.50 12.55 2.67
N ARG A 92 6.53 12.41 3.57
CA ARG A 92 6.71 12.05 4.97
C ARG A 92 5.67 11.05 5.44
N VAL A 93 5.95 10.42 6.56
CA VAL A 93 4.96 9.62 7.29
C VAL A 93 3.95 10.56 7.94
N LEU A 94 2.67 10.37 7.63
CA LEU A 94 1.58 11.08 8.29
C LEU A 94 1.35 10.52 9.70
N SER A 95 0.99 11.39 10.64
CA SER A 95 0.44 10.99 11.94
C SER A 95 -0.93 10.30 11.77
N ASP A 96 -1.39 9.60 12.81
CA ASP A 96 -2.68 8.89 12.73
C ASP A 96 -3.87 9.84 12.60
N ALA A 97 -3.79 11.04 13.21
CA ALA A 97 -4.78 12.09 13.02
C ALA A 97 -4.84 12.57 11.56
N GLU A 98 -3.67 12.82 10.95
CA GLU A 98 -3.59 13.24 9.54
C GLU A 98 -4.09 12.15 8.60
N LYS A 99 -3.74 10.88 8.84
CA LYS A 99 -4.30 9.75 8.08
C LYS A 99 -5.82 9.73 8.19
N GLY A 100 -6.36 9.92 9.40
CA GLY A 100 -7.80 10.04 9.64
C GLY A 100 -8.46 11.14 8.82
N SER A 101 -7.88 12.35 8.83
CA SER A 101 -8.39 13.47 8.02
C SER A 101 -8.35 13.18 6.52
N VAL A 102 -7.29 12.55 6.01
CA VAL A 102 -7.19 12.14 4.60
C VAL A 102 -8.25 11.09 4.26
N ARG A 103 -8.46 10.09 5.13
CA ARG A 103 -9.54 9.11 4.96
C ARG A 103 -10.89 9.79 4.85
N ASP A 104 -11.22 10.63 5.82
CA ASP A 104 -12.55 11.26 5.89
C ASP A 104 -12.79 12.17 4.68
N TYR A 105 -11.75 12.88 4.23
CA TYR A 105 -11.79 13.66 2.99
C TYR A 105 -12.07 12.79 1.76
N LEU A 106 -11.31 11.70 1.57
CA LEU A 106 -11.46 10.80 0.43
C LEU A 106 -12.84 10.12 0.42
N LEU A 107 -13.31 9.64 1.58
CA LEU A 107 -14.63 9.03 1.71
C LEU A 107 -15.73 10.03 1.33
N ARG A 108 -15.67 11.26 1.84
CA ARG A 108 -16.62 12.32 1.49
C ARG A 108 -16.65 12.60 -0.01
N CYS A 109 -15.48 12.72 -0.66
CA CYS A 109 -15.39 12.95 -2.10
C CYS A 109 -15.95 11.77 -2.91
N ILE A 110 -15.66 10.53 -2.50
CA ILE A 110 -16.17 9.34 -3.20
C ILE A 110 -17.68 9.22 -3.02
N GLN A 111 -18.20 9.39 -1.81
CA GLN A 111 -19.64 9.31 -1.52
C GLN A 111 -20.43 10.40 -2.23
N ALA A 112 -19.89 11.62 -2.35
CA ALA A 112 -20.53 12.69 -3.10
C ALA A 112 -20.71 12.35 -4.60
N LYS A 113 -19.78 11.57 -5.18
CA LYS A 113 -19.84 11.16 -6.58
C LYS A 113 -20.55 9.81 -6.79
N TYR A 114 -20.46 8.92 -5.81
CA TYR A 114 -20.99 7.56 -5.84
C TYR A 114 -21.77 7.25 -4.55
N PRO A 115 -22.97 7.80 -4.37
CA PRO A 115 -23.70 7.74 -3.10
C PRO A 115 -24.11 6.33 -2.67
N SER A 116 -24.22 5.39 -3.62
CA SER A 116 -24.58 4.00 -3.36
C SER A 116 -23.39 3.10 -2.97
N LEU A 117 -22.17 3.62 -2.97
CA LEU A 117 -20.98 2.83 -2.63
C LEU A 117 -20.87 2.68 -1.11
N ILE A 118 -20.80 1.44 -0.64
CA ILE A 118 -20.61 1.11 0.78
C ILE A 118 -19.20 0.55 0.95
N PHE A 119 -18.45 1.13 1.89
CA PHE A 119 -17.11 0.71 2.28
C PHE A 119 -17.19 -0.36 3.37
#